data_AF-A0A8J2VIM9-F1
#
_entry.id   AF-A0A8J2VIM9-F1
#
_cell.length_a   1.000
_cell.length_b   1.000
_cell.length_c   1.000
_cell.angle_alpha   90.00
_cell.angle_beta   90.00
_cell.angle_gamma   90.00
#
_symmetry.space_group_name_H-M   'P 1'
#
loop_
_entity.id
_entity.type
_entity.pdbx_description
1 polymer ?
#
loop_
_entity_poly.entity_id
_entity_poly.type
_entity_poly.pdbx_seq_one_letter_code
_entity_poly.pdbx_strand_id
1 'polypeptide(L)'
;MGTHAVEVVVVGSYMSSDEEAIQVLRFDSQTGSLEYFTGISGIEAPSYLTMNSTGERLYAVSEVEEGELVAYGFDKEEKKLQEINRQSTKGAAPCFVSLDPSEHYVFTVNYLGGNVLAFPIEDKGSVGPIMDSITHSGHSVHAERQEAPHPHTIVTVPATRDQLVTDLGTDHVYIYRNEAEDGKHHWILNDQIEATPGSGPRHVAFHPNKRLIYILHELNSTIAVYAVDDQEHFHLLDTISTLPKGFDEENTAADIHLSPDGRFLYASNRGHDSIVTFNISENGKLENKVFTPTLGKTPRNFLITPSGKHLLVANQDSDSIVVMDINDEGVPVANGHTYTIKKPVCLSYKKL
;
A
#
# COMPACT_ATOMS: atom_id res chain seq x y z
N MET A 1 13.02 -32.50 13.73
CA MET A 1 11.66 -31.97 13.45
C MET A 1 11.86 -30.85 12.46
N GLY A 2 11.36 -31.01 11.23
CA GLY A 2 11.57 -30.00 10.19
C GLY A 2 10.97 -28.68 10.65
N THR A 3 11.74 -27.60 10.62
CA THR A 3 11.27 -26.24 10.86
C THR A 3 10.30 -25.90 9.74
N HIS A 4 9.01 -26.08 9.99
CA HIS A 4 7.98 -25.58 9.08
C HIS A 4 8.13 -24.05 9.01
N ALA A 5 8.30 -23.53 7.80
CA ALA A 5 8.34 -22.09 7.55
C ALA A 5 7.13 -21.41 8.22
N VAL A 6 7.37 -20.30 8.91
CA VAL A 6 6.31 -19.60 9.64
C VAL A 6 5.76 -18.52 8.74
N GLU A 7 4.47 -18.58 8.44
CA GLU A 7 3.78 -17.55 7.66
C GLU A 7 3.15 -16.55 8.63
N VAL A 8 3.40 -15.26 8.41
CA VAL A 8 2.93 -14.18 9.25
C VAL A 8 2.25 -13.09 8.42
N VAL A 9 1.33 -12.39 9.07
CA VAL A 9 0.72 -11.15 8.60
C VAL A 9 0.98 -10.08 9.65
N VAL A 10 1.73 -9.05 9.29
CA VAL A 10 1.94 -7.86 10.12
C VAL A 10 0.82 -6.87 9.85
N VAL A 11 0.24 -6.33 10.92
CA VAL A 11 -0.92 -5.46 10.89
C VAL A 11 -0.54 -4.09 11.44
N GLY A 12 -0.74 -3.06 10.64
CA GLY A 12 -0.70 -1.66 11.04
C GLY A 12 -2.11 -1.14 11.35
N SER A 13 -2.22 -0.19 12.28
CA SER A 13 -3.50 0.31 12.79
C SER A 13 -3.49 1.81 13.10
N TYR A 14 -4.66 2.40 13.32
CA TYR A 14 -4.80 3.75 13.90
C TYR A 14 -4.93 3.74 15.44
N MET A 15 -4.26 2.81 16.12
CA MET A 15 -4.21 2.77 17.58
C MET A 15 -3.22 3.79 18.16
N SER A 16 -3.41 4.13 19.43
CA SER A 16 -2.50 5.02 20.16
C SER A 16 -1.20 4.30 20.56
N SER A 17 -0.18 5.08 20.92
CA SER A 17 1.15 4.56 21.24
C SER A 17 1.23 3.72 22.52
N ASP A 18 0.23 3.74 23.40
CA ASP A 18 0.14 2.87 24.58
C ASP A 18 -0.45 1.49 24.28
N GLU A 19 -1.03 1.29 23.09
CA GLU A 19 -1.57 0.01 22.63
C GLU A 19 -0.55 -0.72 21.74
N GLU A 20 -0.74 -2.04 21.54
CA GLU A 20 0.03 -2.79 20.54
C GLU A 20 -0.46 -2.43 19.13
N ALA A 21 -0.06 -1.24 18.67
CA ALA A 21 -0.52 -0.64 17.44
C ALA A 21 -0.01 -1.36 16.19
N ILE A 22 1.13 -2.07 16.30
CA ILE A 22 1.59 -3.05 15.32
C ILE A 22 1.46 -4.44 15.94
N GLN A 23 0.73 -5.32 15.26
CA GLN A 23 0.63 -6.74 15.63
C GLN A 23 1.17 -7.64 14.54
N VAL A 24 1.80 -8.73 14.93
CA VAL A 24 2.20 -9.83 14.05
C VAL A 24 1.28 -11.00 14.33
N LEU A 25 0.60 -11.48 13.31
CA LEU A 25 -0.28 -12.62 13.37
C LEU A 25 0.39 -13.79 12.65
N ARG A 26 0.33 -14.99 13.23
CA ARG A 26 0.63 -16.22 12.51
C ARG A 26 -0.55 -16.52 11.60
N PHE A 27 -0.24 -16.80 10.34
CA PHE A 27 -1.22 -17.17 9.33
C PHE A 27 -1.02 -18.63 8.92
N ASP A 28 -2.09 -19.41 8.91
CA ASP A 28 -2.09 -20.74 8.33
C ASP A 28 -2.62 -20.67 6.90
N SER A 29 -1.74 -20.77 5.90
CA SER A 29 -2.14 -20.72 4.48
C SER A 29 -2.99 -21.90 4.00
N GLN A 30 -3.11 -22.98 4.78
CA GLN A 30 -3.98 -24.10 4.43
C GLN A 30 -5.43 -23.82 4.81
N THR A 31 -5.65 -23.19 5.97
CA THR A 31 -6.99 -22.97 6.54
C THR A 31 -7.48 -21.53 6.42
N GLY A 32 -6.55 -20.57 6.35
CA GLY A 32 -6.84 -19.15 6.45
C GLY A 32 -6.90 -18.63 7.89
N SER A 33 -6.59 -19.44 8.90
CA SER A 33 -6.67 -18.99 10.30
C SER A 33 -5.60 -17.96 10.65
N LEU A 34 -5.98 -16.98 11.47
CA LEU A 34 -5.10 -15.94 12.04
C LEU A 34 -5.01 -16.13 13.55
N GLU A 35 -3.79 -16.20 14.08
CA GLU A 35 -3.52 -16.28 15.51
C GLU A 35 -2.54 -15.18 15.91
N TYR A 36 -2.76 -14.54 17.06
CA TYR A 36 -1.78 -13.58 17.59
C TYR A 36 -0.42 -14.25 17.79
N PHE A 37 0.65 -13.62 17.29
CA PHE A 37 2.02 -14.11 17.42
C PHE A 37 2.86 -13.24 18.34
N THR A 38 2.90 -11.93 18.09
CA THR A 38 3.56 -10.91 18.92
C THR A 38 3.03 -9.52 18.53
N GLY A 39 3.42 -8.48 19.26
CA GLY A 39 3.05 -7.10 18.98
C GLY A 39 4.02 -6.11 19.63
N ILE A 40 3.86 -4.83 19.31
CA ILE A 40 4.64 -3.75 19.91
C ILE A 40 3.81 -2.49 20.08
N SER A 41 4.01 -1.83 21.22
CA SER A 41 3.54 -0.48 21.51
C SER A 41 4.69 0.54 21.36
N GLY A 42 4.41 1.83 21.52
CA GLY A 42 5.41 2.91 21.41
C GLY A 42 5.43 3.63 20.06
N ILE A 43 4.52 3.27 19.15
CA ILE A 43 4.24 3.98 17.90
C ILE A 43 2.75 4.30 17.82
N GLU A 44 2.43 5.55 17.48
CA GLU A 44 1.07 6.00 17.28
C GLU A 44 0.71 5.89 15.80
N ALA A 45 -0.52 5.48 15.50
CA ALA A 45 -1.03 5.42 14.13
C ALA A 45 -0.07 4.80 13.10
N PRO A 46 0.48 3.59 13.31
CA PRO A 46 1.30 2.87 12.34
C PRO A 46 0.48 2.43 11.11
N SER A 47 0.08 3.38 10.28
CA SER A 47 -0.98 3.20 9.28
C SER A 47 -0.54 2.51 8.00
N TYR A 48 0.78 2.47 7.75
CA TYR A 48 1.38 1.72 6.66
C TYR A 48 2.73 1.15 7.09
N LEU A 49 3.03 -0.07 6.65
CA LEU A 49 4.26 -0.75 6.99
C LEU A 49 4.72 -1.70 5.89
N THR A 50 6.00 -2.01 5.87
CA THR A 50 6.60 -2.97 4.94
C THR A 50 7.70 -3.78 5.61
N MET A 51 7.81 -5.05 5.24
CA MET A 51 8.89 -5.92 5.71
C MET A 51 9.93 -6.10 4.60
N ASN A 52 11.18 -6.24 5.00
CA ASN A 52 12.25 -6.57 4.06
C ASN A 52 12.13 -8.00 3.52
N SER A 53 12.98 -8.34 2.56
CA SER A 53 13.02 -9.59 1.80
C SER A 53 13.24 -10.81 2.69
N THR A 54 14.02 -10.68 3.77
CA THR A 54 14.26 -11.75 4.76
C THR A 54 13.18 -11.85 5.82
N GLY A 55 12.37 -10.80 6.02
CA GLY A 55 11.38 -10.74 7.08
C GLY A 55 11.96 -10.46 8.46
N GLU A 56 13.19 -9.98 8.54
CA GLU A 56 13.87 -9.68 9.81
C GLU A 56 13.83 -8.18 10.14
N ARG A 57 13.38 -7.35 9.18
CA ARG A 57 13.19 -5.90 9.34
C ARG A 57 11.79 -5.49 8.93
N LEU A 58 11.26 -4.55 9.69
CA LEU A 58 9.97 -3.90 9.44
C LEU A 58 10.18 -2.39 9.50
N TYR A 59 9.60 -1.68 8.55
CA TYR A 59 9.59 -0.22 8.49
C TYR A 59 8.13 0.23 8.53
N ALA A 60 7.81 1.18 9.40
CA ALA A 60 6.45 1.70 9.57
C ALA A 60 6.46 3.22 9.66
N VAL A 61 5.44 3.86 9.10
CA VAL A 61 5.18 5.29 9.30
C VAL A 61 4.35 5.50 10.54
N SER A 62 4.55 6.61 11.25
CA SER A 62 3.67 7.11 12.30
C SER A 62 2.84 8.25 11.70
N GLU A 63 1.58 7.99 11.34
CA GLU A 63 0.70 8.93 10.63
C GLU A 63 0.12 9.99 11.59
N VAL A 64 1.00 10.88 12.07
CA VAL A 64 0.68 11.96 13.01
C VAL A 64 1.16 13.32 12.46
N GLU A 65 0.85 14.41 13.17
CA GLU A 65 1.21 15.78 12.75
C GLU A 65 2.74 15.96 12.61
N GLU A 66 3.51 15.46 13.58
CA GLU A 66 4.97 15.37 13.50
C GLU A 66 5.37 13.97 13.02
N GLY A 67 5.24 13.74 11.71
CA GLY A 67 5.41 12.43 11.10
C GLY A 67 6.76 11.78 11.39
N GLU A 68 6.74 10.45 11.57
CA GLU A 68 7.93 9.65 11.81
C GLU A 68 8.00 8.43 10.89
N LEU A 69 9.22 7.99 10.59
CA LEU A 69 9.53 6.70 9.98
C LEU A 69 10.34 5.89 10.98
N VAL A 70 9.84 4.70 11.33
CA VAL A 70 10.39 3.87 12.40
C VAL A 70 10.85 2.53 11.84
N ALA A 71 12.05 2.10 12.22
CA ALA A 71 12.58 0.78 11.90
C ALA A 71 12.53 -0.15 13.10
N TYR A 72 12.18 -1.41 12.83
CA TYR A 72 12.11 -2.48 13.81
C TYR A 72 12.91 -3.69 13.34
N GLY A 73 13.56 -4.36 14.30
CA GLY A 73 14.08 -5.70 14.14
C GLY A 73 13.03 -6.71 14.58
N PHE A 74 12.86 -7.78 13.79
CA PHE A 74 11.96 -8.87 14.12
C PHE A 74 12.74 -10.17 14.29
N ASP A 75 12.72 -10.71 15.51
CA ASP A 75 13.24 -12.02 15.85
C ASP A 75 12.08 -13.02 15.92
N LYS A 76 12.03 -13.92 14.93
CA LYS A 76 10.97 -14.93 14.82
C LYS A 76 11.10 -16.07 15.82
N GLU A 77 12.32 -16.36 16.29
CA GLU A 77 12.58 -17.45 17.24
C GLU A 77 12.16 -17.00 18.65
N GLU A 78 12.55 -15.78 19.02
CA GLU A 78 12.19 -15.13 20.29
C GLU A 78 10.80 -14.48 20.26
N LYS A 79 10.12 -14.48 19.10
CA LYS A 79 8.83 -13.81 18.86
C LYS A 79 8.83 -12.36 19.30
N LYS A 80 9.90 -11.64 18.98
CA LYS A 80 10.15 -10.31 19.49
C LYS A 80 10.28 -9.30 18.37
N LEU A 81 9.42 -8.29 18.39
CA LEU A 81 9.57 -7.07 17.62
C LEU A 81 10.25 -6.02 18.50
N GLN A 82 11.25 -5.32 17.99
CA GLN A 82 12.01 -4.34 18.76
C GLN A 82 12.35 -3.14 17.90
N GLU A 83 12.04 -1.93 18.39
CA GLU A 83 12.46 -0.68 17.73
C GLU A 83 13.99 -0.60 17.65
N ILE A 84 14.49 -0.25 16.47
CA ILE A 84 15.91 0.02 16.19
C ILE A 84 16.15 1.52 16.35
N ASN A 85 15.44 2.33 15.57
CA ASN A 85 15.45 3.78 15.64
C ASN A 85 14.25 4.39 14.90
N ARG A 86 14.11 5.71 14.98
CA ARG A 86 13.13 6.50 14.22
C ARG A 86 13.75 7.78 13.65
N GLN A 87 13.15 8.28 12.58
CA GLN A 87 13.48 9.55 11.94
C GLN A 87 12.22 10.38 11.75
N SER A 88 12.34 11.70 11.90
CA SER A 88 11.26 12.62 11.49
C SER A 88 11.13 12.62 9.97
N THR A 89 9.90 12.59 9.46
CA THR A 89 9.60 12.74 8.02
C THR A 89 9.51 14.21 7.60
N LYS A 90 9.72 15.17 8.51
CA LYS A 90 9.68 16.62 8.23
C LYS A 90 8.39 17.07 7.54
N GLY A 91 7.28 16.42 7.85
CA GLY A 91 5.94 16.75 7.37
C GLY A 91 4.88 15.91 8.06
N ALA A 92 3.63 16.29 7.88
CA ALA A 92 2.49 15.71 8.59
C ALA A 92 1.88 14.51 7.85
N ALA A 93 1.39 13.55 8.64
CA ALA A 93 0.67 12.37 8.19
C ALA A 93 1.41 11.55 7.09
N PRO A 94 2.61 11.00 7.36
CA PRO A 94 3.21 10.00 6.49
C PRO A 94 2.26 8.80 6.36
N CYS A 95 1.89 8.45 5.14
CA CYS A 95 0.80 7.51 4.89
C CYS A 95 1.22 6.28 4.06
N PHE A 96 2.49 6.21 3.66
CA PHE A 96 3.03 5.10 2.87
C PHE A 96 4.52 4.93 3.13
N VAL A 97 5.01 3.69 3.11
CA VAL A 97 6.43 3.36 3.15
C VAL A 97 6.74 2.21 2.20
N SER A 98 7.83 2.33 1.46
CA SER A 98 8.34 1.28 0.58
C SER A 98 9.86 1.15 0.66
N LEU A 99 10.35 -0.02 0.27
CA LEU A 99 11.77 -0.29 0.12
C LEU A 99 12.11 -0.27 -1.37
N ASP A 100 13.30 0.22 -1.70
CA ASP A 100 13.83 -0.01 -3.03
C ASP A 100 14.17 -1.53 -3.21
N PRO A 101 14.23 -2.04 -4.45
CA PRO A 101 14.50 -3.46 -4.69
C PRO A 101 15.83 -3.99 -4.13
N SER A 102 16.82 -3.12 -3.90
CA SER A 102 18.10 -3.50 -3.29
C SER A 102 18.11 -3.44 -1.75
N GLU A 103 17.03 -2.91 -1.15
CA GLU A 103 16.89 -2.69 0.30
C GLU A 103 18.02 -1.85 0.90
N HIS A 104 18.47 -0.85 0.14
CA HIS A 104 19.42 0.17 0.57
C HIS A 104 18.74 1.49 0.93
N TYR A 105 17.50 1.67 0.48
CA TYR A 105 16.72 2.88 0.68
C TYR A 105 15.30 2.53 1.14
N VAL A 106 14.78 3.39 1.99
CA VAL A 106 13.38 3.43 2.37
C VAL A 106 12.79 4.76 1.94
N PHE A 107 11.64 4.70 1.28
CA PHE A 107 10.91 5.86 0.78
C PHE A 107 9.61 6.05 1.54
N THR A 108 9.19 7.30 1.71
CA THR A 108 7.89 7.63 2.31
C THR A 108 7.37 8.94 1.75
N VAL A 109 6.05 9.15 1.87
CA VAL A 109 5.35 10.36 1.47
C VAL A 109 4.46 10.84 2.61
N ASN A 110 4.45 12.15 2.84
CA ASN A 110 3.59 12.82 3.81
C ASN A 110 2.33 13.33 3.12
N TYR A 111 1.16 12.79 3.48
CA TYR A 111 -0.11 13.17 2.89
C TYR A 111 -0.43 14.65 3.16
N LEU A 112 -0.35 15.09 4.42
CA LEU A 112 -0.61 16.49 4.77
C LEU A 112 0.62 17.39 4.59
N GLY A 113 1.82 16.82 4.67
CA GLY A 113 3.08 17.55 4.43
C GLY A 113 3.35 17.87 2.95
N GLY A 114 2.74 17.15 2.01
CA GLY A 114 2.91 17.38 0.58
C GLY A 114 4.31 17.02 0.06
N ASN A 115 5.09 16.20 0.79
CA ASN A 115 6.49 15.93 0.48
C ASN A 115 6.84 14.44 0.37
N VAL A 116 7.84 14.17 -0.48
CA VAL A 116 8.38 12.85 -0.84
C VAL A 116 9.80 12.76 -0.31
N LEU A 117 10.15 11.65 0.35
CA LEU A 117 11.40 11.52 1.10
C LEU A 117 12.13 10.22 0.78
N ALA A 118 13.45 10.29 0.77
CA ALA A 118 14.35 9.13 0.74
C ALA A 118 15.27 9.10 1.96
N PHE A 119 15.41 7.93 2.55
CA PHE A 119 16.33 7.68 3.65
C PHE A 119 17.22 6.48 3.30
N PRO A 120 18.50 6.47 3.72
CA PRO A 120 19.34 5.31 3.57
C PRO A 120 19.02 4.30 4.67
N ILE A 121 19.17 3.02 4.33
CA ILE A 121 19.18 1.93 5.30
C ILE A 121 20.63 1.69 5.71
N GLU A 122 20.92 1.95 6.97
CA GLU A 122 22.25 1.84 7.56
C GLU A 122 22.46 0.46 8.22
N ASP A 123 23.59 0.32 8.92
CA ASP A 123 24.00 -0.91 9.59
C ASP A 123 22.86 -1.52 10.42
N LYS A 124 22.66 -2.83 10.27
CA LYS A 124 21.62 -3.60 10.95
C LYS A 124 20.19 -3.11 10.64
N GLY A 125 19.97 -2.34 9.58
CA GLY A 125 18.64 -1.98 9.10
C GLY A 125 18.05 -0.71 9.74
N SER A 126 18.84 0.08 10.46
CA SER A 126 18.41 1.39 10.96
C SER A 126 18.16 2.38 9.81
N VAL A 127 17.27 3.35 10.02
CA VAL A 127 17.03 4.41 9.04
C VAL A 127 17.96 5.60 9.33
N GLY A 128 18.82 5.94 8.38
CA GLY A 128 19.70 7.11 8.47
C GLY A 128 18.95 8.43 8.27
N PRO A 129 19.64 9.58 8.28
CA PRO A 129 19.00 10.89 8.05
C PRO A 129 18.42 11.01 6.62
N ILE A 130 17.47 11.93 6.43
CA ILE A 130 16.91 12.25 5.09
C ILE A 130 18.06 12.56 4.12
N MET A 131 18.11 11.84 2.99
CA MET A 131 19.10 12.12 1.95
C MET A 131 18.65 13.25 1.05
N ASP A 132 17.37 13.25 0.66
CA ASP A 132 16.73 14.29 -0.13
C ASP A 132 15.21 14.31 0.07
N SER A 133 14.59 15.46 -0.24
CA SER A 133 13.15 15.68 -0.13
C SER A 133 12.63 16.54 -1.28
N ILE A 134 11.48 16.16 -1.83
CA ILE A 134 10.72 17.00 -2.76
C ILE A 134 9.46 17.46 -2.06
N THR A 135 9.12 18.75 -2.16
CA THR A 135 7.81 19.26 -1.79
C THR A 135 7.02 19.52 -3.06
N HIS A 136 5.89 18.85 -3.23
CA HIS A 136 4.98 19.12 -4.34
C HIS A 136 4.30 20.48 -4.15
N SER A 137 3.70 21.00 -5.23
CA SER A 137 2.89 22.22 -5.18
C SER A 137 1.75 22.11 -6.19
N GLY A 138 0.66 22.81 -5.94
CA GLY A 138 -0.54 22.74 -6.77
C GLY A 138 -1.78 22.41 -5.95
N HIS A 139 -2.89 22.26 -6.66
CA HIS A 139 -4.22 21.95 -6.15
C HIS A 139 -5.05 21.44 -7.34
N SER A 140 -6.26 20.98 -7.08
CA SER A 140 -7.23 20.61 -8.11
C SER A 140 -8.65 21.01 -7.71
N VAL A 141 -9.66 20.36 -8.28
CA VAL A 141 -11.05 20.83 -8.32
C VAL A 141 -11.81 20.62 -7.01
N HIS A 142 -11.43 19.63 -6.19
CA HIS A 142 -12.07 19.40 -4.89
C HIS A 142 -11.51 20.32 -3.81
N ALA A 143 -12.26 21.37 -3.47
CA ALA A 143 -11.83 22.44 -2.57
C ALA A 143 -11.40 22.02 -1.14
N GLU A 144 -11.80 20.83 -0.67
CA GLU A 144 -11.45 20.32 0.67
C GLU A 144 -10.53 19.09 0.67
N ARG A 145 -10.34 18.47 -0.51
CA ARG A 145 -9.55 17.23 -0.64
C ARG A 145 -8.35 17.40 -1.57
N GLN A 146 -8.29 18.52 -2.28
CA GLN A 146 -7.33 18.85 -3.32
C GLN A 146 -6.97 20.34 -3.27
N GLU A 147 -7.03 20.96 -2.10
CA GLU A 147 -6.61 22.34 -1.85
C GLU A 147 -5.09 22.52 -1.85
N ALA A 148 -4.37 21.41 -1.65
CA ALA A 148 -2.93 21.31 -1.59
C ALA A 148 -2.49 19.92 -2.11
N PRO A 149 -1.18 19.69 -2.30
CA PRO A 149 -0.66 18.38 -2.66
C PRO A 149 -0.81 17.35 -1.54
N HIS A 150 -1.17 16.13 -1.92
CA HIS A 150 -1.36 15.00 -1.03
C HIS A 150 -0.76 13.72 -1.65
N PRO A 151 0.58 13.59 -1.67
CA PRO A 151 1.23 12.39 -2.16
C PRO A 151 0.83 11.21 -1.27
N HIS A 152 0.41 10.10 -1.90
CA HIS A 152 -0.24 8.99 -1.20
C HIS A 152 0.50 7.65 -1.37
N THR A 153 1.23 7.45 -2.47
CA THR A 153 2.03 6.23 -2.67
C THR A 153 3.41 6.61 -3.19
N ILE A 154 4.42 5.82 -2.83
CA ILE A 154 5.72 5.82 -3.49
C ILE A 154 6.18 4.38 -3.72
N VAL A 155 6.39 3.97 -4.97
CA VAL A 155 6.83 2.61 -5.32
C VAL A 155 7.82 2.62 -6.48
N THR A 156 8.77 1.69 -6.46
CA THR A 156 9.70 1.53 -7.59
C THR A 156 9.01 0.90 -8.79
N VAL A 157 9.13 1.53 -9.96
CA VAL A 157 8.64 0.98 -11.23
C VAL A 157 9.46 -0.28 -11.56
N PRO A 158 8.82 -1.44 -11.82
CA PRO A 158 9.51 -2.71 -12.01
C PRO A 158 10.62 -2.66 -13.06
N ALA A 159 11.76 -3.29 -12.75
CA ALA A 159 12.96 -3.34 -13.59
C ALA A 159 13.64 -1.98 -13.90
N THR A 160 13.20 -0.90 -13.25
CA THR A 160 13.84 0.43 -13.34
C THR A 160 14.37 0.86 -11.96
N ARG A 161 14.93 2.08 -11.89
CA ARG A 161 15.26 2.75 -10.62
C ARG A 161 14.28 3.89 -10.29
N ASP A 162 13.24 4.03 -11.10
CA ASP A 162 12.33 5.16 -11.02
C ASP A 162 11.27 4.89 -9.96
N GLN A 163 10.94 5.92 -9.20
CA GLN A 163 9.95 5.93 -8.14
C GLN A 163 8.72 6.65 -8.66
N LEU A 164 7.61 5.92 -8.69
CA LEU A 164 6.31 6.47 -9.03
C LEU A 164 5.63 6.97 -7.75
N VAL A 165 5.21 8.23 -7.79
CA VAL A 165 4.52 8.91 -6.68
C VAL A 165 3.16 9.39 -7.14
N THR A 166 2.08 8.86 -6.56
CA THR A 166 0.74 9.37 -6.80
C THR A 166 0.46 10.55 -5.89
N ASP A 167 -0.13 11.61 -6.42
CA ASP A 167 -0.56 12.78 -5.66
C ASP A 167 -2.07 13.00 -5.84
N LEU A 168 -2.81 12.71 -4.76
CA LEU A 168 -4.25 12.86 -4.72
C LEU A 168 -4.66 14.32 -4.90
N GLY A 169 -3.89 15.23 -4.29
CA GLY A 169 -4.21 16.64 -4.17
C GLY A 169 -4.00 17.43 -5.46
N THR A 170 -3.07 16.99 -6.31
CA THR A 170 -2.77 17.67 -7.58
C THR A 170 -3.32 16.96 -8.82
N ASP A 171 -3.91 15.77 -8.70
CA ASP A 171 -4.25 14.90 -9.85
C ASP A 171 -3.06 14.53 -10.73
N HIS A 172 -1.91 14.25 -10.11
CA HIS A 172 -0.70 13.83 -10.84
C HIS A 172 -0.17 12.49 -10.34
N VAL A 173 0.55 11.84 -11.23
CA VAL A 173 1.47 10.76 -10.88
C VAL A 173 2.85 11.13 -11.38
N TYR A 174 3.77 11.40 -10.45
CA TYR A 174 5.12 11.82 -10.75
C TYR A 174 6.06 10.61 -10.85
N ILE A 175 6.99 10.64 -11.78
CA ILE A 175 8.02 9.62 -11.95
C ILE A 175 9.36 10.28 -11.67
N TYR A 176 9.94 9.95 -10.52
CA TYR A 176 11.21 10.49 -10.08
C TYR A 176 12.32 9.44 -10.19
N ARG A 177 13.54 9.87 -10.46
CA ARG A 177 14.74 9.05 -10.21
C ARG A 177 15.47 9.59 -9.01
N ASN A 178 15.87 8.69 -8.11
CA ASN A 178 16.80 9.01 -7.05
C ASN A 178 18.21 8.65 -7.52
N GLU A 179 19.00 9.66 -7.89
CA GLU A 179 20.38 9.49 -8.33
C GLU A 179 21.35 9.92 -7.25
N ALA A 180 22.51 9.24 -7.16
CA ALA A 180 23.61 9.66 -6.33
C ALA A 180 24.69 10.32 -7.20
N GLU A 181 24.91 11.61 -7.01
CA GLU A 181 25.99 12.38 -7.65
C GLU A 181 26.90 12.98 -6.56
N ASP A 182 28.21 12.78 -6.67
CA ASP A 182 29.21 13.23 -5.67
C ASP A 182 28.91 12.80 -4.22
N GLY A 183 28.26 11.65 -4.05
CA GLY A 183 27.88 11.11 -2.73
C GLY A 183 26.66 11.80 -2.09
N LYS A 184 25.92 12.61 -2.85
CA LYS A 184 24.63 13.19 -2.45
C LYS A 184 23.52 12.63 -3.31
N HIS A 185 22.41 12.29 -2.68
CA HIS A 185 21.22 11.85 -3.39
C HIS A 185 20.40 13.05 -3.85
N HIS A 186 19.90 12.98 -5.06
CA HIS A 186 19.03 13.99 -5.65
C HIS A 186 17.85 13.32 -6.35
N TRP A 187 16.66 13.85 -6.09
CA TRP A 187 15.49 13.52 -6.87
C TRP A 187 15.45 14.30 -8.19
N ILE A 188 15.27 13.58 -9.28
CA ILE A 188 15.14 14.11 -10.63
C ILE A 188 13.75 13.74 -11.13
N LEU A 189 12.95 14.73 -11.53
CA LEU A 189 11.67 14.48 -12.21
C LEU A 189 11.95 13.99 -13.63
N ASN A 190 11.65 12.73 -13.92
CA ASN A 190 11.83 12.14 -15.25
C ASN A 190 10.59 12.37 -16.13
N ASP A 191 9.41 12.12 -15.56
CA ASP A 191 8.14 12.22 -16.29
C ASP A 191 6.98 12.45 -15.30
N GLN A 192 5.80 12.78 -15.82
CA GLN A 192 4.57 12.89 -15.05
C GLN A 192 3.34 12.49 -15.87
N ILE A 193 2.37 11.88 -15.21
CA ILE A 193 1.05 11.59 -15.76
C ILE A 193 0.06 12.58 -15.14
N GLU A 194 -0.66 13.30 -15.99
CA GLU A 194 -1.82 14.08 -15.59
C GLU A 194 -3.05 13.16 -15.53
N ALA A 195 -3.64 13.04 -14.34
CA ALA A 195 -4.88 12.31 -14.15
C ALA A 195 -6.09 13.19 -14.49
N THR A 196 -7.28 12.59 -14.51
CA THR A 196 -8.51 13.36 -14.70
C THR A 196 -8.70 14.32 -13.52
N PRO A 197 -8.98 15.62 -13.73
CA PRO A 197 -9.24 16.54 -12.63
C PRO A 197 -10.36 16.04 -11.71
N GLY A 198 -10.10 15.99 -10.41
CA GLY A 198 -11.00 15.48 -9.38
C GLY A 198 -10.92 13.97 -9.16
N SER A 199 -9.95 13.28 -9.75
CA SER A 199 -9.83 11.83 -9.64
C SER A 199 -9.13 11.39 -8.35
N GLY A 200 -8.06 12.11 -7.96
CA GLY A 200 -7.25 11.83 -6.79
C GLY A 200 -6.49 10.50 -6.86
N PRO A 201 -5.40 10.40 -7.64
CA PRO A 201 -4.52 9.22 -7.66
C PRO A 201 -4.04 8.81 -6.27
N ARG A 202 -4.27 7.53 -5.92
CA ARG A 202 -4.05 7.03 -4.56
C ARG A 202 -3.00 5.93 -4.48
N HIS A 203 -3.29 4.75 -5.01
CA HIS A 203 -2.41 3.58 -5.00
C HIS A 203 -2.24 3.06 -6.44
N VAL A 204 -1.17 2.31 -6.69
CA VAL A 204 -0.89 1.70 -7.99
C VAL A 204 -0.60 0.21 -7.88
N ALA A 205 -0.86 -0.53 -8.95
CA ALA A 205 -0.45 -1.90 -9.09
C ALA A 205 0.15 -2.15 -10.48
N PHE A 206 1.23 -2.94 -10.53
CA PHE A 206 1.89 -3.32 -11.77
C PHE A 206 1.49 -4.74 -12.18
N HIS A 207 1.30 -4.97 -13.48
CA HIS A 207 1.08 -6.33 -13.96
C HIS A 207 2.37 -7.15 -13.82
N PRO A 208 2.33 -8.38 -13.26
CA PRO A 208 3.54 -9.15 -12.97
C PRO A 208 4.35 -9.54 -14.23
N ASN A 209 3.66 -9.72 -15.36
CA ASN A 209 4.25 -10.23 -16.61
C ASN A 209 4.08 -9.33 -17.84
N LYS A 210 3.47 -8.14 -17.70
CA LYS A 210 3.15 -7.24 -18.81
C LYS A 210 3.56 -5.83 -18.43
N ARG A 211 3.93 -5.00 -19.41
CA ARG A 211 4.22 -3.58 -19.20
C ARG A 211 2.92 -2.78 -19.04
N LEU A 212 2.18 -3.06 -17.97
CA LEU A 212 0.91 -2.44 -17.64
C LEU A 212 0.95 -1.93 -16.20
N ILE A 213 0.38 -0.75 -15.98
CA ILE A 213 0.14 -0.16 -14.66
C ILE A 213 -1.34 0.18 -14.51
N TYR A 214 -1.86 -0.05 -13.32
CA TYR A 214 -3.21 0.30 -12.91
C TYR A 214 -3.13 1.32 -11.79
N ILE A 215 -3.78 2.47 -11.97
CA ILE A 215 -3.76 3.58 -11.03
C ILE A 215 -5.16 3.73 -10.46
N LEU A 216 -5.29 3.53 -9.15
CA LEU A 216 -6.54 3.70 -8.43
C LEU A 216 -6.74 5.18 -8.08
N HIS A 217 -7.89 5.72 -8.42
CA HIS A 217 -8.32 7.07 -8.13
C HIS A 217 -9.32 7.07 -6.97
N GLU A 218 -8.96 7.70 -5.86
CA GLU A 218 -9.73 7.70 -4.62
C GLU A 218 -11.07 8.42 -4.77
N LEU A 219 -11.05 9.65 -5.26
CA LEU A 219 -12.13 10.62 -5.10
C LEU A 219 -13.30 10.34 -6.06
N ASN A 220 -13.00 9.82 -7.25
CA ASN A 220 -14.02 9.48 -8.24
C ASN A 220 -14.27 7.97 -8.37
N SER A 221 -13.59 7.14 -7.56
CA SER A 221 -13.74 5.68 -7.54
C SER A 221 -13.56 5.05 -8.94
N THR A 222 -12.41 5.32 -9.56
CA THR A 222 -12.02 4.76 -10.86
C THR A 222 -10.65 4.11 -10.83
N ILE A 223 -10.37 3.28 -11.82
CA ILE A 223 -9.04 2.77 -12.12
C ILE A 223 -8.70 3.20 -13.55
N ALA A 224 -7.58 3.88 -13.71
CA ALA A 224 -6.99 4.15 -15.01
C ALA A 224 -5.96 3.08 -15.36
N VAL A 225 -6.03 2.55 -16.58
CA VAL A 225 -5.16 1.50 -17.10
C VAL A 225 -4.19 2.12 -18.09
N TYR A 226 -2.89 1.95 -17.87
CA TYR A 226 -1.86 2.42 -18.80
C TYR A 226 -0.98 1.28 -19.31
N ALA A 227 -0.64 1.33 -20.59
CA ALA A 227 0.48 0.58 -21.15
C ALA A 227 1.76 1.41 -21.04
N VAL A 228 2.88 0.74 -20.79
CA VAL A 228 4.21 1.35 -20.77
C VAL A 228 4.98 0.88 -21.99
N ASP A 229 5.35 1.80 -22.89
CA ASP A 229 6.13 1.46 -24.08
C ASP A 229 7.60 1.20 -23.76
N ASP A 230 8.40 0.81 -24.77
CA ASP A 230 9.82 0.52 -24.61
C ASP A 230 10.69 1.74 -24.26
N GLN A 231 10.13 2.95 -24.42
CA GLN A 231 10.75 4.23 -24.05
C GLN A 231 10.29 4.71 -22.66
N GLU A 232 9.57 3.86 -21.92
CA GLU A 232 9.06 4.12 -20.57
C GLU A 232 7.94 5.18 -20.54
N HIS A 233 7.31 5.50 -21.67
CA HIS A 233 6.16 6.39 -21.69
C HIS A 233 4.85 5.65 -21.37
N PHE A 234 3.98 6.34 -20.64
CA PHE A 234 2.68 5.83 -20.20
C PHE A 234 1.56 6.22 -21.17
N HIS A 235 0.82 5.23 -21.67
CA HIS A 235 -0.28 5.40 -22.62
C HIS A 235 -1.60 4.94 -21.99
N LEU A 236 -2.53 5.88 -21.76
CA LEU A 236 -3.85 5.56 -21.22
C LEU A 236 -4.63 4.66 -22.18
N LEU A 237 -5.05 3.49 -21.69
CA LEU A 237 -5.82 2.50 -22.44
C LEU A 237 -7.32 2.55 -22.12
N ASP A 238 -7.64 2.79 -20.84
CA ASP A 238 -9.01 2.77 -20.34
C ASP A 238 -9.13 3.47 -18.98
N THR A 239 -10.34 3.85 -18.62
CA THR A 239 -10.69 4.29 -17.26
C THR A 239 -12.03 3.69 -16.88
N ILE A 240 -12.07 2.97 -15.77
CA ILE A 240 -13.24 2.19 -15.37
C ILE A 240 -13.62 2.48 -13.93
N SER A 241 -14.91 2.67 -13.65
CA SER A 241 -15.40 2.84 -12.28
C SER A 241 -15.22 1.56 -11.45
N THR A 242 -14.88 1.70 -10.18
CA THR A 242 -14.84 0.61 -9.20
C THR A 242 -16.19 0.38 -8.52
N LEU A 243 -17.27 1.05 -8.95
CA LEU A 243 -18.59 0.98 -8.32
C LEU A 243 -19.65 0.28 -9.21
N PRO A 244 -20.73 -0.24 -8.60
CA PRO A 244 -21.89 -0.69 -9.34
C PRO A 244 -22.55 0.46 -10.11
N LYS A 245 -23.19 0.12 -11.23
CA LYS A 245 -23.95 1.12 -11.99
C LYS A 245 -25.10 1.66 -11.14
N GLY A 246 -25.15 2.98 -10.98
CA GLY A 246 -26.23 3.66 -10.24
C GLY A 246 -26.01 3.77 -8.74
N PHE A 247 -24.85 3.38 -8.22
CA PHE A 247 -24.45 3.71 -6.85
C PHE A 247 -24.16 5.21 -6.76
N ASP A 248 -24.86 5.92 -5.88
CA ASP A 248 -24.83 7.37 -5.73
C ASP A 248 -24.58 7.85 -4.28
N GLU A 249 -24.27 6.92 -3.37
CA GLU A 249 -23.83 7.24 -2.00
C GLU A 249 -22.33 7.63 -1.97
N GLU A 250 -21.88 8.16 -0.83
CA GLU A 250 -20.47 8.52 -0.64
C GLU A 250 -19.57 7.29 -0.74
N ASN A 251 -18.52 7.40 -1.56
CA ASN A 251 -17.52 6.34 -1.67
C ASN A 251 -16.14 6.92 -2.01
N THR A 252 -15.12 6.30 -1.42
CA THR A 252 -13.72 6.53 -1.80
C THR A 252 -13.01 5.19 -2.01
N ALA A 253 -12.36 5.02 -3.16
CA ALA A 253 -11.54 3.83 -3.39
C ALA A 253 -10.28 3.86 -2.51
N ALA A 254 -9.74 2.72 -2.09
CA ALA A 254 -8.58 2.67 -1.20
C ALA A 254 -7.42 1.87 -1.77
N ASP A 255 -7.53 0.55 -1.85
CA ASP A 255 -6.38 -0.29 -2.16
C ASP A 255 -6.55 -1.05 -3.47
N ILE A 256 -5.45 -1.46 -4.09
CA ILE A 256 -5.44 -2.12 -5.41
C ILE A 256 -4.33 -3.17 -5.47
N HIS A 257 -4.69 -4.39 -5.86
CA HIS A 257 -3.74 -5.50 -6.00
C HIS A 257 -4.11 -6.38 -7.19
N LEU A 258 -3.12 -7.06 -7.76
CA LEU A 258 -3.34 -8.11 -8.74
C LEU A 258 -3.17 -9.49 -8.12
N SER A 259 -3.85 -10.49 -8.69
CA SER A 259 -3.50 -11.88 -8.42
C SER A 259 -2.06 -12.17 -8.86
N PRO A 260 -1.34 -13.09 -8.18
CA PRO A 260 0.05 -13.42 -8.54
C PRO A 260 0.24 -13.91 -9.99
N ASP A 261 -0.80 -14.50 -10.58
CA ASP A 261 -0.80 -14.96 -11.98
C ASP A 261 -1.12 -13.83 -12.99
N GLY A 262 -1.47 -12.63 -12.51
CA GLY A 262 -1.82 -11.47 -13.33
C GLY A 262 -3.17 -11.56 -14.04
N ARG A 263 -4.03 -12.54 -13.71
CA ARG A 263 -5.33 -12.71 -14.37
C ARG A 263 -6.44 -11.81 -13.82
N PHE A 264 -6.33 -11.42 -12.55
CA PHE A 264 -7.36 -10.66 -11.85
C PHE A 264 -6.79 -9.41 -11.21
N LEU A 265 -7.61 -8.36 -11.17
CA LEU A 265 -7.35 -7.15 -10.41
C LEU A 265 -8.44 -6.97 -9.36
N TYR A 266 -8.03 -6.56 -8.17
CA TYR A 266 -8.90 -6.33 -7.04
C TYR A 266 -8.73 -4.88 -6.60
N ALA A 267 -9.82 -4.22 -6.22
CA ALA A 267 -9.77 -2.93 -5.56
C ALA A 267 -10.80 -2.83 -4.44
N SER A 268 -10.49 -2.06 -3.39
CA SER A 268 -11.41 -1.83 -2.27
C SER A 268 -12.13 -0.48 -2.37
N ASN A 269 -13.39 -0.48 -1.95
CA ASN A 269 -14.26 0.69 -1.91
C ASN A 269 -14.73 0.94 -0.47
N ARG A 270 -14.45 2.13 0.08
CA ARG A 270 -14.91 2.58 1.40
C ARG A 270 -16.20 3.36 1.23
N GLY A 271 -17.29 2.90 1.86
CA GLY A 271 -18.65 3.39 1.61
C GLY A 271 -19.51 2.27 1.02
N HIS A 272 -19.18 1.79 -0.19
CA HIS A 272 -19.79 0.57 -0.73
C HIS A 272 -19.33 -0.72 0.00
N ASP A 273 -18.25 -0.62 0.79
CA ASP A 273 -17.72 -1.68 1.68
C ASP A 273 -17.56 -3.03 0.97
N SER A 274 -16.85 -2.99 -0.17
CA SER A 274 -16.65 -4.14 -1.05
C SER A 274 -15.23 -4.24 -1.59
N ILE A 275 -14.81 -5.46 -1.91
CA ILE A 275 -13.77 -5.71 -2.92
C ILE A 275 -14.46 -5.87 -4.28
N VAL A 276 -14.06 -5.06 -5.26
CA VAL A 276 -14.41 -5.29 -6.67
C VAL A 276 -13.32 -6.12 -7.33
N THR A 277 -13.70 -7.21 -8.00
CA THR A 277 -12.85 -8.06 -8.82
C THR A 277 -13.07 -7.75 -10.29
N PHE A 278 -11.99 -7.68 -11.06
CA PHE A 278 -11.98 -7.58 -12.51
C PHE A 278 -11.16 -8.70 -13.13
N ASN A 279 -11.58 -9.20 -14.28
CA ASN A 279 -10.72 -9.97 -15.17
C ASN A 279 -9.82 -9.00 -15.94
N ILE A 280 -8.54 -9.36 -16.10
CA ILE A 280 -7.61 -8.64 -16.96
C ILE A 280 -7.62 -9.32 -18.33
N SER A 281 -8.10 -8.60 -19.34
CA SER A 281 -8.10 -9.06 -20.73
C SER A 281 -6.68 -9.12 -21.33
N GLU A 282 -6.56 -9.68 -22.54
CA GLU A 282 -5.27 -9.82 -23.20
C GLU A 282 -4.54 -8.48 -23.40
N ASN A 283 -5.27 -7.43 -23.76
CA ASN A 283 -4.75 -6.08 -23.96
C ASN A 283 -4.60 -5.27 -22.65
N GLY A 284 -4.87 -5.88 -21.49
CA GLY A 284 -4.74 -5.24 -20.18
C GLY A 284 -5.98 -4.51 -19.67
N LYS A 285 -7.06 -4.41 -20.47
CA LYS A 285 -8.31 -3.77 -20.01
C LYS A 285 -9.03 -4.63 -18.97
N LEU A 286 -9.75 -3.95 -18.09
CA LEU A 286 -10.49 -4.55 -16.99
C LEU A 286 -11.93 -4.87 -17.41
N GLU A 287 -12.35 -6.11 -17.20
CA GLU A 287 -13.66 -6.64 -17.61
C GLU A 287 -14.35 -7.38 -16.44
N ASN A 288 -15.65 -7.67 -16.60
CA ASN A 288 -16.44 -8.52 -15.69
C ASN A 288 -16.35 -8.16 -14.19
N LYS A 289 -16.87 -6.97 -13.82
CA LYS A 289 -16.93 -6.54 -12.42
C LYS A 289 -17.77 -7.48 -11.58
N VAL A 290 -17.18 -8.01 -10.51
CA VAL A 290 -17.88 -8.74 -9.44
C VAL A 290 -17.62 -8.04 -8.12
N PHE A 291 -18.67 -7.80 -7.33
CA PHE A 291 -18.57 -7.11 -6.04
C PHE A 291 -18.74 -8.10 -4.90
N THR A 292 -17.76 -8.16 -4.01
CA THR A 292 -17.76 -9.00 -2.82
C THR A 292 -17.83 -8.11 -1.57
N PRO A 293 -18.88 -8.22 -0.74
CA PRO A 293 -18.95 -7.49 0.53
C PRO A 293 -17.78 -7.86 1.44
N THR A 294 -17.15 -6.88 2.09
CA THR A 294 -15.98 -7.14 2.96
C THR A 294 -16.34 -7.67 4.34
N LEU A 295 -17.64 -7.77 4.65
CA LEU A 295 -18.18 -8.17 5.94
C LEU A 295 -17.70 -7.28 7.11
N GLY A 296 -17.38 -6.04 6.80
CA GLY A 296 -17.05 -4.97 7.73
C GLY A 296 -17.21 -3.63 7.02
N LYS A 297 -16.66 -2.57 7.60
CA LYS A 297 -16.76 -1.20 7.07
C LYS A 297 -15.38 -0.60 6.82
N THR A 298 -15.30 0.23 5.79
CA THR A 298 -14.10 1.00 5.43
C THR A 298 -12.91 0.07 5.19
N PRO A 299 -12.95 -0.80 4.14
CA PRO A 299 -11.85 -1.69 3.78
C PRO A 299 -10.66 -0.89 3.21
N ARG A 300 -9.84 -0.33 4.12
CA ARG A 300 -8.77 0.60 3.77
C ARG A 300 -7.56 -0.08 3.11
N ASN A 301 -7.32 -1.34 3.45
CA ASN A 301 -6.26 -2.15 2.88
C ASN A 301 -6.69 -3.61 2.82
N PHE A 302 -6.15 -4.34 1.85
CA PHE A 302 -6.24 -5.79 1.81
C PHE A 302 -4.92 -6.35 1.26
N LEU A 303 -4.71 -7.65 1.42
CA LEU A 303 -3.62 -8.34 0.75
C LEU A 303 -4.09 -9.62 0.09
N ILE A 304 -3.34 -10.05 -0.92
CA ILE A 304 -3.49 -11.37 -1.55
C ILE A 304 -2.25 -12.17 -1.19
N THR A 305 -2.46 -13.38 -0.67
CA THR A 305 -1.34 -14.27 -0.33
C THR A 305 -0.56 -14.67 -1.60
N PRO A 306 0.75 -14.94 -1.51
CA PRO A 306 1.56 -15.28 -2.69
C PRO A 306 1.09 -16.52 -3.46
N SER A 307 0.34 -17.41 -2.81
CA SER A 307 -0.27 -18.58 -3.45
C SER A 307 -1.48 -18.21 -4.33
N GLY A 308 -2.02 -17.00 -4.20
CA GLY A 308 -3.25 -16.56 -4.85
C GLY A 308 -4.52 -17.18 -4.30
N LYS A 309 -4.45 -17.88 -3.14
CA LYS A 309 -5.58 -18.63 -2.58
C LYS A 309 -6.43 -17.85 -1.58
N HIS A 310 -5.80 -16.93 -0.85
CA HIS A 310 -6.45 -16.16 0.22
C HIS A 310 -6.33 -14.67 -0.04
N LEU A 311 -7.41 -13.96 0.25
CA LEU A 311 -7.49 -12.50 0.35
C LEU A 311 -7.87 -12.12 1.78
N LEU A 312 -7.10 -11.23 2.40
CA LEU A 312 -7.37 -10.74 3.76
C LEU A 312 -7.73 -9.25 3.69
N VAL A 313 -8.87 -8.85 4.25
CA VAL A 313 -9.35 -7.47 4.22
C VAL A 313 -9.27 -6.85 5.60
N ALA A 314 -8.57 -5.71 5.74
CA ALA A 314 -8.59 -4.88 6.94
C ALA A 314 -9.73 -3.86 6.87
N ASN A 315 -10.78 -4.09 7.66
CA ASN A 315 -11.94 -3.23 7.78
C ASN A 315 -11.74 -2.27 8.95
N GLN A 316 -11.36 -1.03 8.64
CA GLN A 316 -10.97 -0.01 9.62
C GLN A 316 -12.08 0.26 10.65
N ASP A 317 -13.29 0.58 10.20
CA ASP A 317 -14.35 1.07 11.09
C ASP A 317 -15.18 -0.05 11.72
N SER A 318 -14.78 -1.31 11.48
CA SER A 318 -15.37 -2.49 12.11
C SER A 318 -14.36 -3.29 12.92
N ASP A 319 -13.17 -2.74 13.17
CA ASP A 319 -12.14 -3.34 14.01
C ASP A 319 -11.87 -4.82 13.67
N SER A 320 -11.80 -5.16 12.38
CA SER A 320 -11.69 -6.55 11.94
C SER A 320 -10.81 -6.76 10.72
N ILE A 321 -10.16 -7.92 10.71
CA ILE A 321 -9.58 -8.53 9.52
C ILE A 321 -10.47 -9.71 9.14
N VAL A 322 -10.94 -9.75 7.90
CA VAL A 322 -11.75 -10.84 7.35
C VAL A 322 -10.93 -11.61 6.33
N VAL A 323 -10.93 -12.94 6.44
CA VAL A 323 -10.22 -13.83 5.51
C VAL A 323 -11.22 -14.44 4.52
N MET A 324 -10.83 -14.44 3.25
CA MET A 324 -11.61 -14.95 2.14
C MET A 324 -10.75 -15.90 1.30
N ASP A 325 -11.35 -17.01 0.87
CA ASP A 325 -10.76 -17.87 -0.16
C ASP A 325 -11.07 -17.28 -1.54
N ILE A 326 -10.12 -17.33 -2.46
CA ILE A 326 -10.32 -16.91 -3.86
C ILE A 326 -10.72 -18.15 -4.66
N ASN A 327 -11.90 -18.13 -5.28
CA ASN A 327 -12.38 -19.23 -6.11
C ASN A 327 -11.68 -19.27 -7.49
N ASP A 328 -12.01 -20.28 -8.31
CA ASP A 328 -11.37 -20.46 -9.63
C ASP A 328 -11.64 -19.32 -10.61
N GLU A 329 -12.75 -18.59 -10.41
CA GLU A 329 -13.11 -17.38 -11.16
C GLU A 329 -12.46 -16.09 -10.60
N GLY A 330 -11.59 -16.19 -9.59
CA GLY A 330 -10.93 -15.04 -8.98
C GLY A 330 -11.81 -14.23 -8.03
N VAL A 331 -12.97 -14.74 -7.63
CA VAL A 331 -13.90 -14.05 -6.73
C VAL A 331 -13.61 -14.45 -5.28
N PRO A 332 -13.36 -13.48 -4.38
CA PRO A 332 -13.20 -13.77 -2.96
C PRO A 332 -14.50 -14.25 -2.33
N VAL A 333 -14.43 -15.24 -1.47
CA VAL A 333 -15.57 -15.82 -0.72
C VAL A 333 -15.14 -15.98 0.73
N ALA A 334 -15.89 -15.39 1.66
CA ALA A 334 -15.57 -15.48 3.08
C ALA A 334 -15.50 -16.94 3.55
N ASN A 335 -14.40 -17.30 4.20
CA ASN A 335 -14.15 -18.67 4.69
C ASN A 335 -14.48 -18.85 6.19
N GLY A 336 -14.95 -17.77 6.84
CA GLY A 336 -15.36 -17.76 8.25
C GLY A 336 -14.25 -17.40 9.23
N HIS A 337 -13.00 -17.26 8.79
CA HIS A 337 -11.92 -16.77 9.63
C HIS A 337 -11.91 -15.24 9.71
N THR A 338 -11.79 -14.74 10.93
CA THR A 338 -11.72 -13.32 11.24
C THR A 338 -10.78 -13.10 12.43
N TYR A 339 -10.14 -11.93 12.47
CA TYR A 339 -9.35 -11.46 13.59
C TYR A 339 -9.84 -10.08 14.03
N THR A 340 -10.01 -9.85 15.33
CA THR A 340 -10.45 -8.55 15.88
C THR A 340 -9.24 -7.75 16.32
N ILE A 341 -9.12 -6.54 15.80
CA ILE A 341 -8.07 -5.57 16.12
C ILE A 341 -8.62 -4.18 15.85
N LYS A 342 -8.31 -3.19 16.68
CA LYS A 342 -8.83 -1.84 16.46
C LYS A 342 -8.25 -1.22 15.20
N LYS A 343 -9.11 -0.65 14.36
CA LYS A 343 -8.76 0.14 13.17
C LYS A 343 -7.59 -0.40 12.35
N PRO A 344 -7.62 -1.66 11.87
CA PRO A 344 -6.56 -2.19 11.01
C PRO A 344 -6.60 -1.48 9.66
N VAL A 345 -5.44 -1.05 9.17
CA VAL A 345 -5.35 -0.23 7.95
C VAL A 345 -4.17 -0.58 7.05
N CYS A 346 -3.30 -1.51 7.46
CA CYS A 346 -2.26 -2.07 6.62
C CYS A 346 -2.01 -3.54 7.00
N LEU A 347 -1.85 -4.39 5.99
CA LEU A 347 -1.51 -5.80 6.13
C LEU A 347 -0.26 -6.08 5.27
N SER A 348 0.75 -6.70 5.87
CA SER A 348 1.96 -7.15 5.16
C SER A 348 2.23 -8.62 5.43
N TYR A 349 2.31 -9.42 4.37
CA TYR A 349 2.52 -10.86 4.47
C TYR A 349 4.01 -11.21 4.37
N LYS A 350 4.46 -12.15 5.21
CA LYS A 350 5.80 -12.74 5.09
C LYS A 350 5.83 -14.22 5.41
N LYS A 351 6.64 -14.96 4.66
CA LYS A 351 7.02 -16.34 4.97
C LYS A 351 8.46 -16.35 5.47
N LEU A 352 8.64 -16.76 6.73
CA LEU A 352 9.88 -16.70 7.50
C LEU A 352 10.60 -18.05 7.57
#